data_AF-A0A5C3PDC1-F1
#
_entry.id   AF-A0A5C3PDC1-F1
#
_cell.length_a   1.000
_cell.length_b   1.000
_cell.length_c   1.000
_cell.angle_alpha   90.00
_cell.angle_beta   90.00
_cell.angle_gamma   90.00
#
_symmetry.space_group_name_H-M   'P 1'
#
loop_
_entity.id
_entity.type
_entity.pdbx_description
1 polymer ?
#
loop_
_entity_poly.entity_id
_entity_poly.type
_entity_poly.pdbx_seq_one_letter_code
_entity_poly.pdbx_strand_id
1 'polypeptide(L)'
;FHRRLVPILNFKDLKTSRFAVGTIPLSVTWGTLKQGADMDRYIVHGTSRLTAWFIGLVTTVWLTPREGSRINIGLQLLSKRDHDTARQLQYDLSPVSDLSTAGQTVFCSRFLSTRAEDGGCFEEVYDAQDRLLPWGQMPQITADRIQKTDLVLAECAIKRFRSKSRTSFRKGWHEWAVNFDLIRVALLSAGPGAAGDLVPDDCDVDL
;
A
#
# COMPACT_ATOMS: atom_id res chain seq x y z
N PHE A 1 9.13 0.32 21.67
CA PHE A 1 8.57 0.19 20.31
C PHE A 1 7.04 0.30 20.29
N HIS A 2 6.30 -0.57 20.99
CA HIS A 2 4.81 -0.61 20.99
C HIS A 2 4.10 0.75 21.20
N ARG A 3 4.58 1.58 22.15
CA ARG A 3 4.01 2.92 22.42
C ARG A 3 4.09 3.90 21.23
N ARG A 4 5.05 3.71 20.32
CA ARG A 4 5.24 4.56 19.13
C ARG A 4 4.30 4.17 17.98
N LEU A 5 3.81 2.93 17.95
CA LEU A 5 2.95 2.43 16.87
C LEU A 5 1.50 2.86 17.03
N VAL A 6 1.00 2.96 18.27
CA VAL A 6 -0.42 3.29 18.53
C VAL A 6 -0.86 4.61 17.88
N PRO A 7 -0.09 5.72 17.97
CA PRO A 7 -0.45 6.96 17.27
C PRO A 7 -0.45 6.81 15.74
N ILE A 8 0.45 5.99 15.20
CA ILE A 8 0.58 5.77 13.75
C ILE A 8 -0.60 4.93 13.23
N LEU A 9 -0.96 3.86 13.96
CA LEU A 9 -2.10 2.97 13.65
C LEU A 9 -3.46 3.69 13.77
N ASN A 10 -3.54 4.80 14.49
CA ASN A 10 -4.75 5.61 14.63
C ASN A 10 -4.62 6.98 13.98
N PHE A 11 -3.62 7.14 13.10
CA PHE A 11 -3.34 8.40 12.44
C PHE A 11 -4.49 8.82 11.52
N LYS A 12 -4.89 10.08 11.64
CA LYS A 12 -5.90 10.72 10.80
C LYS A 12 -5.56 12.20 10.62
N ASP A 13 -5.49 12.64 9.38
CA ASP A 13 -5.32 14.05 9.01
C ASP A 13 -6.38 14.40 7.97
N LEU A 14 -7.49 14.95 8.47
CA LEU A 14 -8.65 15.33 7.66
C LEU A 14 -8.33 16.46 6.68
N LYS A 15 -7.37 17.33 7.01
CA LYS A 15 -7.03 18.49 6.18
C LYS A 15 -6.33 18.07 4.90
N THR A 16 -5.51 17.03 4.97
CA THR A 16 -4.75 16.51 3.83
C THR A 16 -5.26 15.18 3.30
N SER A 17 -6.39 14.69 3.84
CA SER A 17 -6.99 13.40 3.49
C SER A 17 -6.02 12.21 3.61
N ARG A 18 -5.23 12.18 4.70
CA ARG A 18 -4.28 11.10 5.00
C ARG A 18 -4.75 10.30 6.21
N PHE A 19 -4.78 8.99 6.11
CA PHE A 19 -5.34 8.12 7.15
C PHE A 19 -4.50 6.86 7.32
N ALA A 20 -4.44 6.29 8.52
CA ALA A 20 -4.12 4.87 8.66
C ALA A 20 -5.25 4.04 8.02
N VAL A 21 -4.94 2.93 7.36
CA VAL A 21 -5.93 2.19 6.56
C VAL A 21 -7.20 1.83 7.34
N GLY A 22 -7.09 1.31 8.58
CA GLY A 22 -8.25 0.98 9.41
C GLY A 22 -8.96 2.19 10.06
N THR A 23 -8.58 3.41 9.70
CA THR A 23 -9.24 4.66 10.13
C THR A 23 -9.85 5.43 8.96
N ILE A 24 -9.81 4.87 7.75
CA ILE A 24 -10.43 5.46 6.56
C ILE A 24 -11.95 5.61 6.82
N PRO A 25 -12.52 6.81 6.64
CA PRO A 25 -13.96 7.00 6.82
C PRO A 25 -14.78 6.20 5.82
N LEU A 26 -15.96 5.72 6.22
CA LEU A 26 -16.90 5.04 5.30
C LEU A 26 -17.50 5.98 4.25
N SER A 27 -17.41 7.30 4.46
CA SER A 27 -17.92 8.32 3.55
C SER A 27 -17.02 8.60 2.33
N VAL A 28 -15.94 7.84 2.16
CA VAL A 28 -15.05 7.99 1.01
C VAL A 28 -15.72 7.48 -0.26
N THR A 29 -15.41 8.11 -1.38
CA THR A 29 -15.99 7.77 -2.67
C THR A 29 -14.91 7.75 -3.74
N TRP A 30 -15.22 7.19 -4.90
CA TRP A 30 -14.38 7.39 -6.08
C TRP A 30 -14.48 8.85 -6.51
N GLY A 31 -13.34 9.42 -6.90
CA GLY A 31 -13.30 10.77 -7.45
C GLY A 31 -14.09 10.88 -8.76
N THR A 32 -14.20 12.11 -9.25
CA THR A 32 -14.89 12.43 -10.49
C THR A 32 -13.99 13.24 -11.42
N LEU A 33 -14.23 13.19 -12.72
CA LEU A 33 -13.49 13.98 -13.71
C LEU A 33 -13.60 15.50 -13.47
N LYS A 34 -14.64 15.97 -12.76
CA LYS A 34 -14.80 17.39 -12.40
C LYS A 34 -13.76 17.87 -11.38
N GLN A 35 -13.14 16.95 -10.63
CA GLN A 35 -12.16 17.27 -9.59
C GLN A 35 -10.72 17.34 -10.13
N GLY A 36 -10.48 16.95 -11.38
CA GLY A 36 -9.16 16.97 -12.00
C GLY A 36 -8.92 15.78 -12.92
N ALA A 37 -7.81 15.84 -13.65
CA ALA A 37 -7.39 14.76 -14.53
C ALA A 37 -7.14 13.46 -13.74
N ASP A 38 -7.66 12.34 -14.25
CA ASP A 38 -7.55 10.99 -13.68
C ASP A 38 -8.08 10.80 -12.25
N MET A 39 -8.76 11.80 -11.66
CA MET A 39 -9.33 11.70 -10.31
C MET A 39 -10.41 10.62 -10.21
N ASP A 40 -11.07 10.28 -11.32
CA ASP A 40 -12.02 9.18 -11.40
C ASP A 40 -11.41 7.80 -11.13
N ARG A 41 -10.08 7.70 -11.06
CA ARG A 41 -9.35 6.47 -10.73
C ARG A 41 -9.00 6.34 -9.26
N TYR A 42 -9.15 7.37 -8.44
CA TYR A 42 -8.67 7.36 -7.05
C TYR A 42 -9.83 7.50 -6.07
N ILE A 43 -9.66 6.93 -4.88
CA ILE A 43 -10.53 7.25 -3.74
C ILE A 43 -10.25 8.68 -3.29
N VAL A 44 -11.32 9.41 -2.98
CA VAL A 44 -11.28 10.77 -2.46
C VAL A 44 -12.00 10.86 -1.12
N HIS A 45 -11.57 11.84 -0.32
CA HIS A 45 -12.30 12.30 0.85
C HIS A 45 -12.57 13.80 0.65
N GLY A 46 -13.84 14.15 0.44
CA GLY A 46 -14.23 15.47 -0.05
C GLY A 46 -13.76 15.70 -1.49
N THR A 47 -12.92 16.71 -1.70
CA THR A 47 -12.36 17.06 -3.03
C THR A 47 -10.93 16.56 -3.24
N SER A 48 -10.30 16.00 -2.20
CA SER A 48 -8.89 15.65 -2.22
C SER A 48 -8.70 14.15 -2.37
N ARG A 49 -7.68 13.76 -3.15
CA ARG A 49 -7.23 12.37 -3.23
C ARG A 49 -6.81 11.87 -1.84
N LEU A 50 -7.34 10.72 -1.44
CA LEU A 50 -6.98 10.09 -0.18
C LEU A 50 -5.67 9.31 -0.33
N THR A 51 -4.79 9.43 0.67
CA THR A 51 -3.68 8.47 0.86
C THR A 51 -3.86 7.72 2.17
N ALA A 52 -3.42 6.48 2.16
CA ALA A 52 -3.57 5.55 3.26
C ALA A 52 -2.20 5.02 3.70
N TRP A 53 -2.00 4.94 5.01
CA TRP A 53 -0.83 4.33 5.63
C TRP A 53 -1.13 2.88 5.97
N PHE A 54 -0.31 1.99 5.44
CA PHE A 54 -0.31 0.56 5.71
C PHE A 54 0.91 0.26 6.58
N ILE A 55 0.68 -0.23 7.80
CA ILE A 55 1.76 -0.57 8.72
C ILE A 55 1.78 -2.08 8.89
N GLY A 56 2.91 -2.70 8.56
CA GLY A 56 2.99 -4.14 8.51
C GLY A 56 4.42 -4.67 8.41
N LEU A 57 4.54 -5.97 8.64
CA LEU A 57 5.76 -6.72 8.40
C LEU A 57 5.88 -7.00 6.91
N VAL A 58 7.08 -6.79 6.38
CA VAL A 58 7.38 -7.05 4.98
C VAL A 58 7.45 -8.56 4.73
N THR A 59 6.57 -9.08 3.87
CA THR A 59 6.57 -10.49 3.45
C THR A 59 7.20 -10.69 2.08
N THR A 60 7.08 -9.69 1.20
CA THR A 60 7.62 -9.69 -0.16
C THR A 60 8.22 -8.32 -0.49
N VAL A 61 9.40 -8.29 -1.12
CA VAL A 61 10.05 -7.04 -1.57
C VAL A 61 10.44 -7.18 -3.02
N TRP A 62 10.01 -6.22 -3.83
CA TRP A 62 10.47 -6.02 -5.20
C TRP A 62 10.49 -4.52 -5.52
N LEU A 63 11.48 -3.82 -4.99
CA LEU A 63 11.62 -2.36 -5.13
C LEU A 63 12.72 -1.94 -6.12
N THR A 64 13.59 -2.86 -6.53
CA THR A 64 14.67 -2.69 -7.51
C THR A 64 14.51 -3.68 -8.67
N PRO A 65 13.56 -3.43 -9.59
CA PRO A 65 13.31 -4.33 -10.70
C PRO A 65 14.49 -4.27 -11.68
N ARG A 66 15.12 -5.43 -11.96
CA ARG A 66 16.19 -5.55 -12.97
C ARG A 66 15.65 -5.35 -14.39
N GLU A 67 14.46 -5.87 -14.63
CA GLU A 67 13.77 -5.82 -15.90
C GLU A 67 12.30 -5.54 -15.63
N GLY A 68 11.79 -4.47 -16.22
CA GLY A 68 10.39 -4.09 -16.11
C GLY A 68 10.14 -2.84 -15.27
N SER A 69 8.87 -2.50 -15.20
CA SER A 69 8.41 -1.19 -14.73
C SER A 69 7.63 -1.25 -13.44
N ARG A 70 7.49 -2.42 -12.81
CA ARG A 70 6.60 -2.55 -11.64
C ARG A 70 7.39 -2.90 -10.39
N ILE A 71 7.20 -2.09 -9.37
CA ILE A 71 7.63 -2.39 -8.01
C ILE A 71 6.46 -2.89 -7.17
N ASN A 72 6.76 -3.68 -6.16
CA ASN A 72 5.79 -4.24 -5.24
C ASN A 72 6.40 -4.47 -3.86
N ILE A 73 5.61 -4.22 -2.81
CA ILE A 73 5.90 -4.62 -1.45
C ILE A 73 4.67 -5.34 -0.88
N GLY A 74 4.87 -6.56 -0.40
CA GLY A 74 3.85 -7.35 0.29
C GLY A 74 3.95 -7.13 1.80
N LEU A 75 2.83 -6.82 2.43
CA LEU A 75 2.74 -6.52 3.86
C LEU A 75 1.77 -7.46 4.57
N GLN A 76 2.21 -8.02 5.68
CA GLN A 76 1.32 -8.56 6.71
C GLN A 76 0.99 -7.44 7.69
N LEU A 77 -0.23 -6.92 7.63
CA LEU A 77 -0.63 -5.77 8.44
C LEU A 77 -0.70 -6.14 9.93
N LEU A 78 -0.31 -5.20 10.79
CA LEU A 78 -0.18 -5.46 12.24
C LEU A 78 -1.51 -5.67 12.97
N SER A 79 -2.62 -5.18 12.41
CA SER A 79 -3.93 -5.28 13.06
C SER A 79 -4.96 -5.93 12.14
N LYS A 80 -5.80 -6.78 12.73
CA LYS A 80 -6.94 -7.40 12.04
C LYS A 80 -7.86 -6.35 11.42
N ARG A 81 -8.13 -5.26 12.14
CA ARG A 81 -8.91 -4.11 11.64
C ARG A 81 -8.35 -3.53 10.34
N ASP A 82 -7.04 -3.30 10.29
CA ASP A 82 -6.39 -2.75 9.10
C ASP A 82 -6.43 -3.74 7.94
N HIS A 83 -6.27 -5.03 8.23
CA HIS A 83 -6.40 -6.12 7.25
C HIS A 83 -7.82 -6.21 6.68
N ASP A 84 -8.83 -6.24 7.54
CA ASP A 84 -10.24 -6.28 7.14
C ASP A 84 -10.61 -5.06 6.31
N THR A 85 -10.12 -3.87 6.68
CA THR A 85 -10.39 -2.64 5.92
C THR A 85 -9.68 -2.65 4.56
N ALA A 86 -8.42 -3.11 4.49
CA ALA A 86 -7.71 -3.27 3.23
C ALA A 86 -8.43 -4.27 2.31
N ARG A 87 -8.90 -5.39 2.86
CA ARG A 87 -9.71 -6.37 2.14
C ARG A 87 -11.02 -5.73 1.67
N GLN A 88 -11.74 -5.03 2.53
CA GLN A 88 -12.96 -4.34 2.17
C GLN A 88 -12.76 -3.40 0.98
N LEU A 89 -11.71 -2.57 1.03
CA LEU A 89 -11.36 -1.65 -0.04
C LEU A 89 -11.01 -2.37 -1.35
N GLN A 90 -10.39 -3.54 -1.27
CA GLN A 90 -9.99 -4.30 -2.44
C GLN A 90 -11.15 -5.07 -3.07
N TYR A 91 -12.05 -5.62 -2.25
CA TYR A 91 -13.10 -6.54 -2.68
C TYR A 91 -14.47 -5.87 -2.80
N ASP A 92 -14.93 -5.11 -1.80
CA ASP A 92 -16.26 -4.48 -1.82
C ASP A 92 -16.34 -3.35 -2.84
N LEU A 93 -15.21 -2.66 -3.05
CA LEU A 93 -15.14 -1.59 -4.05
C LEU A 93 -14.80 -2.12 -5.45
N SER A 94 -14.69 -3.44 -5.65
CA SER A 94 -14.44 -4.08 -6.94
C SER A 94 -15.62 -4.99 -7.31
N PRO A 95 -16.24 -4.82 -8.50
CA PRO A 95 -17.38 -5.63 -8.90
C PRO A 95 -17.06 -7.10 -9.23
N VAL A 96 -15.77 -7.50 -9.35
CA VAL A 96 -15.36 -8.81 -9.90
C VAL A 96 -14.64 -9.69 -8.86
N SER A 97 -14.81 -9.41 -7.58
CA SER A 97 -13.89 -9.91 -6.57
C SER A 97 -14.22 -11.33 -6.10
N ASP A 98 -13.42 -12.32 -6.49
CA ASP A 98 -13.44 -13.65 -5.91
C ASP A 98 -12.72 -13.65 -4.56
N LEU A 99 -13.47 -13.74 -3.47
CA LEU A 99 -12.96 -13.76 -2.09
C LEU A 99 -12.10 -15.00 -1.77
N SER A 100 -12.14 -16.05 -2.61
CA SER A 100 -11.45 -17.32 -2.37
C SER A 100 -9.93 -17.23 -2.49
N THR A 101 -9.41 -16.19 -3.15
CA THR A 101 -7.96 -15.98 -3.37
C THR A 101 -7.35 -14.90 -2.48
N ALA A 102 -8.09 -14.40 -1.49
CA ALA A 102 -7.62 -13.36 -0.59
C ALA A 102 -6.56 -13.91 0.39
N GLY A 103 -5.28 -13.80 0.00
CA GLY A 103 -4.16 -14.10 0.89
C GLY A 103 -4.05 -13.08 2.03
N GLN A 104 -3.37 -13.45 3.12
CA GLN A 104 -3.12 -12.55 4.26
C GLN A 104 -2.16 -11.38 3.93
N THR A 105 -1.51 -11.42 2.77
CA THR A 105 -0.58 -10.36 2.34
C THR A 105 -1.31 -9.28 1.54
N VAL A 106 -1.16 -8.04 1.98
CA VAL A 106 -1.60 -6.85 1.25
C VAL A 106 -0.46 -6.37 0.36
N PHE A 107 -0.70 -6.29 -0.94
CA PHE A 107 0.31 -5.83 -1.90
C PHE A 107 0.14 -4.35 -2.24
N CYS A 108 1.22 -3.59 -2.04
CA CYS A 108 1.32 -2.19 -2.45
C CYS A 108 2.30 -2.10 -3.61
N SER A 109 1.87 -1.58 -4.75
CA SER A 109 2.66 -1.63 -5.99
C SER A 109 2.57 -0.33 -6.78
N ARG A 110 3.59 -0.03 -7.57
CA ARG A 110 3.62 1.14 -8.45
C ARG A 110 4.24 0.77 -9.79
N PHE A 111 3.72 1.38 -10.86
CA PHE A 111 4.41 1.38 -12.15
C PHE A 111 5.36 2.58 -12.22
N LEU A 112 6.65 2.30 -12.38
CA LEU A 112 7.71 3.22 -12.73
C LEU A 112 7.61 3.58 -14.22
N SER A 113 7.82 4.85 -14.55
CA SER A 113 7.83 5.27 -15.96
C SER A 113 9.09 4.76 -16.63
N THR A 114 8.96 3.95 -17.68
CA THR A 114 10.06 3.32 -18.43
C THR A 114 10.85 4.29 -19.32
N ARG A 115 10.79 5.60 -19.06
CA ARG A 115 11.51 6.59 -19.88
C ARG A 115 12.97 6.78 -19.50
N ALA A 116 13.43 6.20 -18.40
CA ALA A 116 14.85 6.18 -18.06
C ALA A 116 15.48 4.94 -18.67
N GLU A 117 16.49 5.13 -19.54
CA GLU A 117 17.30 4.04 -20.12
C GLU A 117 18.03 3.22 -19.03
N ASP A 118 18.12 3.73 -17.81
CA ASP A 118 18.84 3.13 -16.69
C ASP A 118 18.03 2.18 -15.78
N GLY A 119 16.77 1.90 -16.11
CA GLY A 119 15.91 1.09 -15.23
C GLY A 119 15.58 1.83 -13.93
N GLY A 120 14.40 2.46 -13.88
CA GLY A 120 14.05 3.31 -12.73
C GLY A 120 14.13 2.57 -11.39
N CYS A 121 14.81 3.16 -10.42
CA CYS A 121 14.78 2.71 -9.02
C CYS A 121 13.64 3.40 -8.27
N PHE A 122 13.08 2.72 -7.27
CA PHE A 122 12.15 3.37 -6.35
C PHE A 122 12.92 4.13 -5.27
N GLU A 123 12.89 5.45 -5.33
CA GLU A 123 13.70 6.30 -4.45
C GLU A 123 12.96 6.77 -3.20
N GLU A 124 11.63 6.69 -3.17
CA GLU A 124 10.78 7.22 -2.10
C GLU A 124 10.79 6.30 -0.85
N VAL A 125 11.97 6.02 -0.32
CA VAL A 125 12.23 5.14 0.81
C VAL A 125 12.99 5.91 1.89
N TYR A 126 12.49 5.86 3.12
CA TYR A 126 12.94 6.71 4.22
C TYR A 126 13.25 5.90 5.47
N ASP A 127 14.18 6.41 6.29
CA ASP A 127 14.46 5.89 7.62
C ASP A 127 13.60 6.61 8.67
N ALA A 128 12.78 5.85 9.40
CA ALA A 128 11.95 6.32 10.49
C ALA A 128 12.17 5.50 11.78
N GLN A 129 13.32 4.82 11.90
CA GLN A 129 13.62 3.94 13.03
C GLN A 129 13.67 4.71 14.35
N ASP A 130 14.22 5.92 14.36
CA ASP A 130 14.24 6.79 15.54
C ASP A 130 12.87 7.42 15.82
N ARG A 131 12.28 8.03 14.80
CA ARG A 131 10.98 8.72 14.86
C ARG A 131 10.39 8.93 13.47
N LEU A 132 9.07 8.86 13.39
CA LEU A 132 8.34 9.24 12.19
C LEU A 132 8.22 10.77 12.13
N LEU A 133 8.85 11.39 11.15
CA LEU A 133 8.81 12.83 10.89
C LEU A 133 8.04 13.11 9.59
N PRO A 134 7.74 14.39 9.27
CA PRO A 134 7.34 14.74 7.91
C PRO A 134 8.36 14.20 6.90
N TRP A 135 7.87 13.67 5.77
CA TRP A 135 8.68 12.97 4.77
C TRP A 135 9.95 13.70 4.34
N GLY A 136 9.87 15.02 4.11
CA GLY A 136 11.04 15.84 3.72
C GLY A 136 12.08 16.07 4.82
N GLN A 137 11.83 15.59 6.04
CA GLN A 137 12.77 15.67 7.18
C GLN A 137 13.33 14.29 7.58
N MET A 138 12.86 13.21 6.95
CA MET A 138 13.39 11.87 7.20
C MET A 138 14.58 11.61 6.28
N PRO A 139 15.67 10.99 6.78
CA PRO A 139 16.77 10.54 5.92
C PRO A 139 16.24 9.59 4.86
N GLN A 140 16.63 9.82 3.60
CA GLN A 140 16.33 8.91 2.51
C GLN A 140 17.33 7.75 2.52
N ILE A 141 16.85 6.53 2.29
CA ILE A 141 17.66 5.30 2.21
C ILE A 141 17.42 4.63 0.86
N THR A 142 18.32 3.73 0.47
CA THR A 142 18.15 2.97 -0.77
C THR A 142 17.04 1.94 -0.65
N ALA A 143 16.34 1.64 -1.74
CA ALA A 143 15.30 0.62 -1.77
C ALA A 143 15.80 -0.78 -1.34
N ASP A 144 17.06 -1.11 -1.66
CA ASP A 144 17.71 -2.36 -1.27
C ASP A 144 17.89 -2.51 0.25
N ARG A 145 17.71 -1.42 1.02
CA ARG A 145 17.75 -1.47 2.48
C ARG A 145 16.51 -2.16 3.07
N ILE A 146 15.39 -2.17 2.36
CA ILE A 146 14.15 -2.82 2.82
C ILE A 146 14.23 -4.32 2.55
N GLN A 147 14.03 -5.12 3.57
CA GLN A 147 14.08 -6.58 3.50
C GLN A 147 12.83 -7.21 4.10
N LYS A 148 12.65 -8.52 3.86
CA LYS A 148 11.61 -9.30 4.54
C LYS A 148 11.80 -9.20 6.06
N THR A 149 10.69 -9.29 6.79
CA THR A 149 10.58 -9.13 8.26
C THR A 149 10.79 -7.72 8.81
N ASP A 150 11.19 -6.75 7.98
CA ASP A 150 11.20 -5.35 8.42
C ASP A 150 9.79 -4.89 8.77
N LEU A 151 9.67 -4.04 9.79
CA LEU A 151 8.44 -3.30 10.02
C LEU A 151 8.51 -1.99 9.24
N VAL A 152 7.54 -1.79 8.35
CA VAL A 152 7.47 -0.59 7.52
C VAL A 152 6.11 0.09 7.62
N LEU A 153 6.10 1.36 7.24
CA LEU A 153 4.92 2.11 6.86
C LEU A 153 4.98 2.35 5.36
N ALA A 154 4.02 1.80 4.62
CA ALA A 154 3.81 2.14 3.22
C ALA A 154 2.67 3.16 3.09
N GLU A 155 2.95 4.30 2.46
CA GLU A 155 1.89 5.25 2.09
C GLU A 155 1.48 4.98 0.64
N CYS A 156 0.18 4.78 0.44
CA CYS A 156 -0.40 4.40 -0.84
C CYS A 156 -1.58 5.30 -1.20
N ALA A 157 -1.79 5.55 -2.49
CA ALA A 157 -3.10 5.97 -2.99
C ALA A 157 -3.95 4.73 -3.30
N ILE A 158 -5.25 4.80 -3.08
CA ILE A 158 -6.16 3.71 -3.44
C ILE A 158 -6.69 4.00 -4.84
N LYS A 159 -6.38 3.11 -5.79
CA LYS A 159 -6.59 3.33 -7.21
C LYS A 159 -7.37 2.19 -7.83
N ARG A 160 -8.40 2.50 -8.63
CA ARG A 160 -9.04 1.52 -9.50
C ARG A 160 -8.46 1.54 -10.91
N PHE A 161 -8.47 0.38 -11.53
CA PHE A 161 -8.10 0.20 -12.93
C PHE A 161 -9.10 -0.73 -13.61
N ARG A 162 -9.34 -0.50 -14.90
CA ARG A 162 -10.27 -1.35 -15.66
C ARG A 162 -9.71 -2.76 -15.75
N SER A 163 -10.55 -3.74 -15.44
CA SER A 163 -10.16 -5.13 -15.57
C SER A 163 -9.91 -5.45 -17.04
N LYS A 164 -8.85 -6.20 -17.34
CA LYS A 164 -8.55 -6.69 -18.70
C LYS A 164 -9.40 -7.94 -19.00
N SER A 165 -10.72 -7.86 -18.83
CA SER A 165 -11.60 -8.96 -19.22
C SER A 165 -11.63 -9.06 -20.76
N ARG A 166 -11.45 -10.28 -21.30
CA ARG A 166 -11.37 -10.56 -22.75
C ARG A 166 -12.65 -10.20 -23.52
N THR A 167 -13.77 -9.97 -22.85
CA THR A 167 -15.09 -9.75 -23.46
C THR A 167 -15.52 -8.27 -23.50
N SER A 168 -14.80 -7.36 -22.85
CA SER A 168 -15.21 -5.96 -22.70
C SER A 168 -14.71 -5.06 -23.84
N PHE A 169 -15.28 -5.21 -25.05
CA PHE A 169 -15.15 -4.22 -26.13
C PHE A 169 -15.94 -2.92 -25.87
N ARG A 170 -16.70 -2.83 -24.76
CA ARG A 170 -17.52 -1.66 -24.42
C ARG A 170 -16.75 -0.66 -23.55
N LYS A 171 -16.73 0.61 -23.95
CA LYS A 171 -15.98 1.73 -23.34
C LYS A 171 -16.56 2.22 -21.99
N GLY A 172 -16.85 1.34 -21.03
CA GLY A 172 -17.43 1.72 -19.72
C GLY A 172 -16.64 1.17 -18.52
N TRP A 173 -16.74 1.84 -17.36
CA TRP A 173 -16.30 1.31 -16.06
C TRP A 173 -17.34 0.30 -15.56
N HIS A 174 -17.47 -0.86 -16.22
CA HIS A 174 -18.38 -1.92 -15.77
C HIS A 174 -17.68 -2.95 -14.88
N GLU A 175 -16.40 -3.16 -15.13
CA GLU A 175 -15.54 -4.07 -14.37
C GLU A 175 -14.22 -3.34 -14.06
N TRP A 176 -13.89 -3.27 -12.78
CA TRP A 176 -12.61 -2.73 -12.34
C TRP A 176 -12.09 -3.52 -11.16
N ALA A 177 -10.78 -3.43 -10.96
CA ALA A 177 -10.11 -3.92 -9.77
C ALA A 177 -9.47 -2.75 -9.04
N VAL A 178 -9.17 -2.96 -7.77
CA VAL A 178 -8.52 -1.97 -6.91
C VAL A 178 -7.08 -2.40 -6.65
N ASN A 179 -6.16 -1.43 -6.67
CA ASN A 179 -4.77 -1.57 -6.31
C ASN A 179 -4.37 -0.48 -5.31
N PHE A 180 -3.43 -0.81 -4.44
CA PHE A 180 -2.77 0.16 -3.57
C PHE A 180 -1.54 0.68 -4.29
N ASP A 181 -1.67 1.87 -4.88
CA ASP A 181 -0.63 2.54 -5.66
C ASP A 181 0.42 3.10 -4.70
N LEU A 182 1.57 2.43 -4.62
CA LEU A 182 2.63 2.74 -3.65
C LEU A 182 3.22 4.13 -3.94
N ILE A 183 3.23 5.02 -2.93
CA ILE A 183 3.81 6.35 -3.05
C ILE A 183 5.21 6.36 -2.46
N ARG A 184 5.35 5.87 -1.22
CA ARG A 184 6.58 5.93 -0.42
C ARG A 184 6.57 4.89 0.71
N VAL A 185 7.75 4.57 1.22
CA VAL A 185 7.95 3.59 2.31
C VAL A 185 8.83 4.22 3.40
N ALA A 186 8.50 4.01 4.67
CA ALA A 186 9.36 4.32 5.80
C ALA A 186 9.70 3.06 6.59
N LEU A 187 10.99 2.83 6.86
CA LEU A 187 11.47 1.78 7.73
C LEU A 187 11.25 2.18 9.20
N LEU A 188 10.36 1.48 9.90
CA LEU A 188 10.04 1.75 11.31
C LEU A 188 10.92 0.94 12.27
N SER A 189 11.27 -0.28 11.89
CA SER A 189 12.21 -1.15 12.59
C SER A 189 12.81 -2.14 11.63
N ALA A 190 14.12 -2.32 11.69
CA ALA A 190 14.75 -3.45 11.04
C ALA A 190 14.20 -4.75 11.66
N GLY A 191 13.85 -5.69 10.80
CA GLY A 191 13.60 -7.07 11.20
C GLY A 191 14.92 -7.82 11.42
N PRO A 192 14.85 -9.07 11.92
CA PRO A 192 16.01 -9.96 11.98
C PRO A 192 16.59 -10.28 10.58
N GLY A 193 15.91 -9.87 9.51
CA GLY A 193 16.26 -10.16 8.13
C GLY A 193 15.72 -11.52 7.70
N ALA A 194 16.09 -11.95 6.50
CA ALA A 194 15.90 -13.34 6.11
C ALA A 194 16.85 -14.21 6.95
N ALA A 195 16.44 -14.56 8.17
CA ALA A 195 16.96 -15.76 8.80
C ALA A 195 16.71 -16.87 7.79
N GLY A 196 17.76 -17.54 7.31
CA GLY A 196 17.60 -18.64 6.38
C GLY A 196 16.73 -19.80 6.90
N ASP A 197 16.21 -19.76 8.15
CA ASP A 197 15.69 -20.94 8.85
C ASP A 197 14.75 -20.63 10.04
N LEU A 198 13.87 -19.61 10.02
CA LEU A 198 12.93 -19.41 11.15
C LEU A 198 11.51 -18.99 10.74
N VAL A 199 10.87 -19.78 9.88
CA VAL A 199 9.40 -19.90 9.91
C VAL A 199 9.10 -21.28 10.48
N PRO A 200 8.68 -21.42 11.76
CA PRO A 200 7.94 -22.61 12.15
C PRO A 200 6.68 -22.66 11.29
N ASP A 201 6.45 -23.79 10.62
CA ASP A 201 5.31 -24.00 9.70
C ASP A 201 3.93 -23.91 10.39
N ASP A 202 3.89 -23.78 11.71
CA ASP A 202 2.64 -23.77 12.48
C ASP A 202 2.48 -22.46 13.27
N CYS A 203 1.85 -21.48 12.63
CA CYS A 203 1.19 -20.38 13.33
C CYS A 203 -0.33 -20.49 13.15
N ASP A 204 -0.89 -21.65 13.54
CA ASP A 204 -2.26 -21.71 14.05
C ASP A 204 -2.26 -21.04 15.42
N VAL A 205 -2.63 -19.76 15.44
CA VAL A 205 -3.05 -19.09 16.66
C VAL A 205 -4.55 -18.87 16.53
N ASP A 206 -5.30 -19.79 17.12
CA ASP A 206 -6.73 -19.59 17.42
C ASP A 206 -6.88 -18.38 18.35
N LEU A 207 -7.53 -17.32 17.85
CA LEU A 207 -8.18 -16.27 18.64
C LEU A 207 -9.55 -15.91 18.04
#